data_AF-A0A1J3DGJ7-F1
#
_entry.id   AF-A0A1J3DGJ7-F1
#
_cell.length_a   1.000
_cell.length_b   1.000
_cell.length_c   1.000
_cell.angle_alpha   90.00
_cell.angle_beta   90.00
_cell.angle_gamma   90.00
#
_symmetry.space_group_name_H-M   'P 1'
#
loop_
_entity.id
_entity.type
_entity.pdbx_description
1 polymer ?
#
loop_
_entity_poly.entity_id
_entity_poly.type
_entity_poly.pdbx_seq_one_letter_code
_entity_poly.pdbx_strand_id
1 'polypeptide(L)'
;GEAIIYSEPEMPVMSRWGGECVVALIPQWYITYGESEWREMAEKCLAKMTLYSKETRHEFERTLSRLNQWLCSDPFGYGTRIPWDEDVVVESLSESSLYMAYYTVAHFFHDGD
;
A
#
# COMPACT_ATOMS: atom_id res chain seq x y z
N GLY A 1 23.33 -20.60 19.52
CA GLY A 1 23.51 -19.27 18.92
C GLY A 1 24.68 -19.31 17.97
N GLU A 2 24.54 -20.06 16.87
CA GLU A 2 25.59 -20.24 15.86
C GLU A 2 25.21 -19.60 14.51
N ALA A 3 24.02 -19.02 14.41
CA ALA A 3 23.50 -18.34 13.23
C ALA A 3 22.65 -17.13 13.64
N ILE A 4 22.51 -16.19 12.71
CA ILE A 4 21.67 -14.99 12.82
C ILE A 4 20.66 -14.96 11.68
N ILE A 5 19.53 -14.28 11.89
CA ILE A 5 18.56 -14.02 10.82
C ILE A 5 19.15 -12.93 9.92
N TYR A 6 19.25 -13.23 8.64
CA TYR A 6 19.69 -12.31 7.59
C TYR A 6 18.59 -12.19 6.55
N SER A 7 18.31 -10.97 6.12
CA SER A 7 17.31 -10.67 5.10
C SER A 7 17.93 -9.79 4.02
N GLU A 8 17.72 -10.18 2.76
CA GLU A 8 18.15 -9.43 1.59
C GLU A 8 17.01 -9.42 0.55
N PRO A 9 16.97 -8.42 -0.36
CA PRO A 9 16.04 -8.44 -1.49
C PRO A 9 16.28 -9.67 -2.37
N GLU A 10 15.21 -10.33 -2.83
CA GLU A 10 15.31 -11.50 -3.73
C GLU A 10 16.02 -11.17 -5.05
N MET A 11 15.91 -9.93 -5.51
CA MET A 11 16.56 -9.39 -6.70
C MET A 11 17.01 -7.94 -6.43
N PRO A 12 17.99 -7.40 -7.19
CA PRO A 12 18.40 -6.01 -7.06
C PRO A 12 17.22 -5.05 -7.26
N VAL A 13 16.95 -4.21 -6.26
CA VAL A 13 15.90 -3.19 -6.30
C VAL A 13 16.57 -1.83 -6.30
N MET A 14 16.25 -0.99 -7.28
CA MET A 14 16.82 0.34 -7.40
C MET A 14 15.78 1.40 -6.99
N SER A 15 16.19 2.32 -6.12
CA SER A 15 15.39 3.49 -5.76
C SER A 15 15.29 4.48 -6.91
N ARG A 16 14.29 5.37 -6.85
CA ARG A 16 14.13 6.48 -7.82
C ARG A 16 15.37 7.40 -7.91
N TRP A 17 16.19 7.44 -6.86
CA TRP A 17 17.39 8.28 -6.77
C TRP A 17 18.66 7.57 -7.22
N GLY A 18 18.56 6.34 -7.73
CA GLY A 18 19.70 5.56 -8.23
C GLY A 18 20.49 4.81 -7.15
N GLY A 19 20.06 4.85 -5.89
CA GLY A 19 20.61 4.00 -4.83
C GLY A 19 20.01 2.59 -4.85
N GLU A 20 20.83 1.57 -4.55
CA GLU A 20 20.39 0.18 -4.38
C GLU A 20 19.69 0.01 -3.02
N CYS A 21 18.51 -0.61 -3.03
CA CYS A 21 17.69 -0.82 -1.85
C CYS A 21 18.12 -2.06 -1.06
N VAL A 22 17.98 -2.00 0.26
CA VAL A 22 18.25 -3.10 1.19
C VAL A 22 17.05 -3.37 2.08
N VAL A 23 16.99 -4.55 2.70
CA VAL A 23 15.97 -4.85 3.72
C VAL A 23 16.41 -4.23 5.04
N ALA A 24 15.56 -3.40 5.63
CA ALA A 24 15.80 -2.76 6.92
C ALA A 24 14.69 -3.10 7.92
N LEU A 25 15.08 -3.37 9.16
CA LEU A 25 14.15 -3.50 10.29
C LEU A 25 14.10 -2.17 11.03
N ILE A 26 13.04 -1.41 10.81
CA ILE A 26 12.85 -0.06 11.37
C ILE A 26 11.39 0.14 11.80
N PRO A 27 11.14 0.93 12.87
CA PRO A 27 9.78 1.20 13.33
C PRO A 27 9.05 2.05 12.29
N GLN A 28 7.90 1.56 11.82
CA GLN A 28 7.06 2.22 10.81
C GLN A 28 5.59 1.85 10.98
N TRP A 29 4.70 2.64 10.38
CA TRP A 29 3.28 2.33 10.31
C TRP A 29 2.97 1.43 9.11
N TYR A 30 2.07 0.47 9.33
CA TYR A 30 1.68 -0.51 8.33
C TYR A 30 0.15 -0.61 8.25
N ILE A 31 -0.34 -0.88 7.05
CA ILE A 31 -1.70 -1.38 6.82
C ILE A 31 -1.65 -2.91 6.82
N THR A 32 -2.51 -3.55 7.61
CA THR A 32 -2.51 -5.00 7.84
C THR A 32 -3.38 -5.75 6.83
N TYR A 33 -3.07 -5.65 5.53
CA TYR A 33 -3.83 -6.38 4.49
C TYR A 33 -3.80 -7.91 4.65
N GLY A 34 -2.87 -8.45 5.43
CA GLY A 34 -2.76 -9.88 5.73
C GLY A 34 -3.82 -10.44 6.69
N GLU A 35 -4.64 -9.59 7.30
CA GLU A 35 -5.72 -10.04 8.19
C GLU A 35 -6.77 -10.86 7.43
N SER A 36 -7.07 -12.06 7.94
CA SER A 36 -7.95 -13.00 7.24
C SER A 36 -9.36 -12.47 7.03
N GLU A 37 -9.90 -11.73 8.01
CA GLU A 37 -11.25 -11.15 7.93
C GLU A 37 -11.33 -10.11 6.82
N TRP A 38 -10.35 -9.21 6.74
CA TRP A 38 -10.26 -8.21 5.68
C TRP A 38 -10.02 -8.83 4.31
N ARG A 39 -9.15 -9.84 4.22
CA ARG A 39 -8.91 -10.56 2.96
C ARG A 39 -10.19 -11.22 2.44
N GLU A 40 -10.96 -11.88 3.32
CA GLU A 40 -12.24 -12.48 2.92
C GLU A 40 -13.24 -11.43 2.43
N MET A 41 -13.29 -10.25 3.07
CA MET A 41 -14.11 -9.13 2.60
C MET A 41 -13.68 -8.64 1.22
N ALA A 42 -12.37 -8.51 0.97
CA ALA A 42 -11.82 -8.10 -0.32
C ALA A 42 -12.11 -9.13 -1.41
N GLU A 43 -11.98 -10.43 -1.13
CA GLU A 43 -12.31 -11.52 -2.06
C GLU A 43 -13.80 -11.54 -2.41
N LYS A 44 -14.68 -11.34 -1.41
CA LYS A 44 -16.14 -11.19 -1.64
C LYS A 44 -16.47 -9.96 -2.49
N CYS A 45 -15.72 -8.87 -2.34
CA CYS A 45 -15.86 -7.69 -3.18
C CYS A 45 -15.43 -8.00 -4.62
N LEU A 46 -14.24 -8.59 -4.80
CA LEU A 46 -13.69 -8.99 -6.10
C LEU A 46 -14.63 -9.93 -6.88
N ALA A 47 -15.31 -10.85 -6.18
CA ALA A 47 -16.30 -11.75 -6.79
C ALA A 47 -17.48 -11.02 -7.44
N LYS A 48 -17.83 -9.83 -6.95
CA LYS A 48 -18.92 -8.99 -7.48
C LYS A 48 -18.46 -8.00 -8.55
N MET A 49 -17.15 -7.77 -8.68
CA MET A 49 -16.59 -6.83 -9.65
C MET A 49 -16.61 -7.41 -11.06
N THR A 50 -16.91 -6.56 -12.05
CA THR A 50 -16.76 -6.88 -13.46
C THR A 50 -15.32 -6.64 -13.89
N LEU A 51 -14.65 -7.69 -14.37
CA LEU A 51 -13.30 -7.63 -14.93
C LEU A 51 -13.38 -8.03 -16.40
N TYR A 52 -12.66 -7.31 -17.27
CA TYR A 52 -12.76 -7.49 -18.72
C TYR A 52 -11.95 -8.68 -19.26
N SER A 53 -11.14 -9.33 -18.43
CA SER A 53 -10.39 -10.54 -18.77
C SER A 53 -10.33 -11.52 -17.60
N LYS A 54 -10.16 -12.80 -17.88
CA LYS A 54 -10.02 -13.84 -16.84
C LYS A 54 -8.64 -13.78 -16.20
N GLU A 55 -7.65 -13.42 -17.00
CA GLU A 55 -6.26 -13.24 -16.60
C GLU A 55 -6.15 -12.16 -15.52
N THR A 56 -6.82 -11.01 -15.70
CA THR A 56 -6.85 -9.94 -14.70
C THR A 56 -7.49 -10.41 -13.39
N ARG A 57 -8.54 -11.24 -13.45
CA ARG A 57 -9.14 -11.82 -12.23
C ARG A 57 -8.14 -12.69 -11.47
N HIS A 58 -7.46 -13.60 -12.16
CA HIS A 58 -6.47 -14.47 -11.54
C HIS A 58 -5.30 -13.68 -10.93
N GLU A 59 -4.85 -12.60 -11.57
CA GLU A 59 -3.79 -11.76 -11.00
C GLU A 59 -4.24 -11.00 -9.75
N PHE A 60 -5.50 -10.55 -9.68
CA PHE A 60 -6.06 -9.99 -8.44
C PHE A 60 -6.11 -11.04 -7.32
N GLU A 61 -6.63 -12.24 -7.60
CA GLU A 61 -6.69 -13.34 -6.62
C GLU A 61 -5.29 -13.72 -6.12
N ARG A 62 -4.33 -13.83 -7.04
CA ARG A 62 -2.91 -14.09 -6.70
C ARG A 62 -2.34 -12.99 -5.81
N THR A 63 -2.61 -11.73 -6.13
CA THR A 63 -2.11 -10.59 -5.36
C THR A 63 -2.74 -10.56 -3.96
N LEU A 64 -4.06 -10.70 -3.85
CA LEU A 64 -4.76 -10.75 -2.55
C LEU A 64 -4.25 -11.88 -1.64
N SER A 65 -3.88 -13.02 -2.21
CA SER A 65 -3.32 -14.13 -1.42
C SER A 65 -1.91 -13.87 -0.89
N ARG A 66 -1.14 -12.99 -1.54
CA ARG A 66 0.26 -12.66 -1.20
C ARG A 66 0.40 -11.39 -0.37
N LEU A 67 -0.61 -10.53 -0.36
CA LEU A 67 -0.61 -9.31 0.44
C LEU A 67 -0.54 -9.65 1.92
N ASN A 68 0.32 -8.93 2.63
CA ASN A 68 0.49 -9.05 4.08
C ASN A 68 0.51 -7.65 4.69
N GLN A 69 1.56 -7.28 5.42
CA GLN A 69 1.74 -5.93 5.90
C GLN A 69 2.27 -5.04 4.77
N TRP A 70 1.61 -3.92 4.55
CA TRP A 70 2.05 -2.89 3.61
C TRP A 70 2.49 -1.65 4.38
N LEU A 71 3.69 -1.19 4.09
CA LEU A 71 4.28 -0.02 4.71
C LEU A 71 3.61 1.24 4.16
N CYS A 72 2.99 2.03 5.04
CA CYS A 72 2.16 3.17 4.63
C CYS A 72 2.71 4.54 5.08
N SER A 73 3.78 4.55 5.87
CA SER A 73 4.44 5.78 6.34
C SER A 73 5.79 5.97 5.67
N ASP A 74 6.10 7.19 5.24
CA ASP A 74 7.42 7.61 4.81
C ASP A 74 7.96 8.71 5.77
N PRO A 75 9.17 8.58 6.33
CA PRO A 75 9.79 9.66 7.10
C PRO A 75 10.21 10.86 6.25
N PHE A 76 10.32 10.71 4.92
CA PHE A 76 10.80 11.76 4.02
C PHE A 76 9.90 11.89 2.79
N GLY A 77 9.02 12.89 2.78
CA GLY A 77 8.18 13.08 1.59
C GLY A 77 7.31 14.33 1.60
N TYR A 78 6.70 14.55 0.45
CA TYR A 78 5.52 15.40 0.32
C TYR A 78 4.30 14.49 0.41
N GLY A 79 3.29 14.90 1.17
CA GLY A 79 2.08 14.12 1.37
C GLY A 79 1.31 14.61 2.60
N THR A 80 0.22 13.92 2.91
CA THR A 80 -0.57 14.19 4.11
C THR A 80 0.12 13.57 5.33
N ARG A 81 0.22 14.34 6.43
CA ARG A 81 0.77 13.84 7.71
C ARG A 81 -0.19 12.88 8.39
N ILE A 82 0.35 11.88 9.09
CA ILE A 82 -0.47 10.99 9.91
C ILE A 82 -1.03 11.79 11.10
N PRO A 83 -2.36 11.77 11.36
CA PRO A 83 -2.96 12.65 12.37
C PRO A 83 -2.47 12.45 13.81
N TRP A 84 -1.91 11.27 14.12
CA TRP A 84 -1.38 10.92 15.44
C TRP A 84 0.15 10.85 15.48
N ASP A 85 0.82 11.07 14.34
CA ASP A 85 2.28 11.00 14.21
C ASP A 85 2.72 12.00 13.12
N GLU A 86 3.00 13.24 13.54
CA GLU A 86 3.31 14.34 12.60
C GLU A 86 4.71 14.23 11.97
N ASP A 87 5.56 13.34 12.48
CA ASP A 87 6.93 13.14 12.00
C ASP A 87 7.00 12.31 10.71
N VAL A 88 5.88 11.70 10.31
CA VAL A 88 5.77 10.86 9.12
C VAL A 88 4.61 11.30 8.22
N VAL A 89 4.77 11.06 6.92
CA VAL A 89 3.73 11.29 5.91
C VAL A 89 3.19 9.98 5.38
N VAL A 90 1.94 9.98 4.91
CA VAL A 90 1.34 8.84 4.23
C VAL A 90 2.00 8.66 2.87
N GLU A 91 2.41 7.44 2.55
CA GLU A 91 2.98 7.13 1.24
C GLU A 91 1.91 7.16 0.13
N SER A 92 2.35 7.50 -1.08
CA SER A 92 1.47 7.82 -2.22
C SER A 92 0.43 6.74 -2.58
N LEU A 93 0.77 5.46 -2.58
CA LEU A 93 -0.14 4.36 -2.94
C LEU A 93 -1.24 4.21 -1.88
N SER A 94 -0.89 4.36 -0.61
CA SER A 94 -1.81 4.33 0.53
C SER A 94 -2.77 5.52 0.52
N GLU A 95 -2.31 6.73 0.20
CA GLU A 95 -3.16 7.94 0.11
C GLU A 95 -4.15 7.87 -1.08
N SER A 96 -3.83 7.10 -2.11
CA SER A 96 -4.58 7.02 -3.37
C SER A 96 -5.69 5.95 -3.43
N SER A 97 -6.13 5.39 -2.30
CA SER A 97 -7.07 4.25 -2.30
C SER A 97 -8.56 4.62 -2.43
N LEU A 98 -8.97 5.79 -1.91
CA LEU A 98 -10.39 6.19 -1.81
C LEU A 98 -10.67 7.60 -2.34
N TYR A 99 -9.73 8.20 -3.06
CA TYR A 99 -9.85 9.57 -3.59
C TYR A 99 -11.05 9.74 -4.56
N MET A 100 -11.56 8.65 -5.16
CA MET A 100 -12.76 8.69 -6.00
C MET A 100 -13.99 9.19 -5.22
N ALA A 101 -14.09 8.90 -3.92
CA ALA A 101 -15.17 9.41 -3.08
C ALA A 101 -15.07 10.92 -2.90
N TYR A 102 -13.84 11.45 -2.80
CA TYR A 102 -13.61 12.88 -2.67
C TYR A 102 -14.10 13.68 -3.90
N TYR A 103 -13.97 13.13 -5.10
CA TYR A 103 -14.48 13.79 -6.31
C TYR A 103 -15.97 14.08 -6.26
N THR A 104 -16.75 13.30 -5.52
CA THR A 104 -18.21 13.53 -5.39
C THR A 104 -18.56 14.83 -4.68
N VAL A 105 -17.64 15.38 -3.88
CA VAL A 105 -17.85 16.59 -3.08
C VAL A 105 -16.85 17.71 -3.38
N ALA A 106 -15.80 17.43 -4.17
CA ALA A 106 -14.74 18.39 -4.48
C ALA A 106 -15.28 19.74 -5.01
N HIS A 107 -16.32 19.71 -5.84
CA HIS A 107 -16.96 20.91 -6.42
C HIS A 107 -17.67 21.81 -5.40
N PHE A 108 -17.93 21.34 -4.17
CA PHE A 108 -18.41 22.19 -3.08
C PHE A 108 -17.27 22.89 -2.33
N PHE A 109 -16.06 22.33 -2.39
CA PHE A 109 -14.92 22.79 -1.60
C PHE A 109 -13.94 23.62 -2.43
N HIS A 110 -13.86 23.34 -3.73
CA HIS A 110 -13.05 24.06 -4.68
C HIS A 110 -14.00 24.75 -5.65
N ASP A 111 -13.99 26.08 -5.66
CA ASP A 111 -14.66 26.87 -6.68
C ASP A 111 -14.12 26.38 -8.03
N GLY A 112 -14.98 25.67 -8.78
CA GLY A 112 -14.55 24.93 -9.96
C GLY A 112 -13.84 25.82 -10.98
N ASP A 113 -12.64 25.42 -11.36
CA ASP A 113 -12.12 25.64 -12.70
C ASP A 113 -12.56 24.47 -13.60
#